data_AF-A0A2V9XUG7-F1
#
_entry.id   AF-A0A2V9XUG7-F1
#
_cell.length_a   1.000
_cell.length_b   1.000
_cell.length_c   1.000
_cell.angle_alpha   90.00
_cell.angle_beta   90.00
_cell.angle_gamma   90.00
#
_symmetry.space_group_name_H-M   'P 1'
#
loop_
_entity.id
_entity.type
_entity.pdbx_description
1 polymer ?
#
loop_
_entity_poly.entity_id
_entity_poly.type
_entity_poly.pdbx_seq_one_letter_code
_entity_poly.pdbx_strand_id
1 'polypeptide(L)'
;MRFNLQRAIVALIACGLAPCPSSAQGKIQKFDGSNAIAGQDANRHQHPVGSSTLTPEDGLSLIAAALDYRVNLHSRRDCSHLVHAIYDRAGFRYPYVSSYTLYVGTNEFQRVANAQPGDLVVWPGHVGIVVNPAQHAFFSTLRSGPGIDTYDAPYWKRRGQPRFYRYIKRGPARDAPNRLPLTHHGK
;
A
#
# COMPACT_ATOMS: atom_id res chain seq x y z
N MET A 1 -17.72 -46.46 -5.16
CA MET A 1 -17.38 -45.54 -4.03
C MET A 1 -18.38 -44.42 -4.03
N ARG A 2 -19.20 -44.29 -2.97
CA ARG A 2 -20.30 -43.33 -2.85
C ARG A 2 -19.84 -42.17 -1.96
N PHE A 3 -19.91 -40.94 -2.46
CA PHE A 3 -19.59 -39.72 -1.72
C PHE A 3 -20.84 -39.25 -0.97
N ASN A 4 -20.72 -39.08 0.35
CA ASN A 4 -21.77 -38.48 1.17
C ASN A 4 -21.38 -37.05 1.57
N LEU A 5 -22.22 -36.13 1.12
CA LEU A 5 -22.24 -34.71 1.41
C LEU A 5 -23.22 -34.48 2.55
N GLN A 6 -22.77 -34.02 3.72
CA GLN A 6 -23.65 -33.33 4.66
C GLN A 6 -22.93 -32.16 5.32
N ARG A 7 -23.48 -30.97 5.04
CA ARG A 7 -23.24 -29.73 5.76
C ARG A 7 -24.07 -29.79 7.04
N ALA A 8 -23.50 -29.44 8.18
CA ALA A 8 -24.26 -28.97 9.33
C ALA A 8 -23.38 -28.01 10.15
N ILE A 9 -23.66 -26.72 10.00
CA ILE A 9 -23.22 -25.65 10.90
C ILE A 9 -24.31 -25.55 11.96
N VAL A 10 -23.96 -25.70 13.24
CA VAL A 10 -24.78 -25.18 14.35
C VAL A 10 -23.84 -24.52 15.35
N ALA A 11 -23.96 -23.19 15.43
CA ALA A 11 -23.32 -22.34 16.42
C ALA A 11 -24.08 -22.45 17.75
N LEU A 12 -23.35 -22.59 18.86
CA LEU A 12 -23.88 -22.37 20.20
C LEU A 12 -23.37 -21.03 20.71
N ILE A 13 -24.23 -20.01 20.56
CA ILE A 13 -24.11 -18.71 21.22
C ILE A 13 -24.90 -18.83 22.52
N ALA A 14 -24.20 -18.72 23.66
CA ALA A 14 -24.82 -18.57 24.96
C ALA A 14 -24.03 -17.53 25.77
N CYS A 15 -24.52 -16.29 25.80
CA CYS A 15 -24.20 -15.32 26.84
C CYS A 15 -25.46 -14.51 27.13
N GLY A 16 -25.89 -14.57 28.39
CA GLY A 16 -27.22 -14.18 28.85
C GLY A 16 -27.53 -12.68 28.81
N LEU A 17 -28.83 -12.42 28.86
CA LEU A 17 -29.45 -11.13 29.11
C LEU A 17 -29.53 -10.90 30.62
N ALA A 18 -29.13 -9.72 31.09
CA ALA A 18 -29.76 -9.08 32.25
C ALA A 18 -29.71 -7.54 32.11
N PRO A 19 -30.73 -6.80 32.58
CA PRO A 19 -31.06 -5.45 32.11
C PRO A 19 -30.48 -4.33 32.99
N CYS A 20 -30.32 -3.15 32.37
CA CYS A 20 -30.02 -1.87 33.03
C CYS A 20 -31.10 -1.45 34.04
N PRO A 21 -30.72 -0.65 35.05
CA PRO A 21 -31.30 0.70 35.10
C PRO A 21 -30.29 1.84 35.26
N SER A 22 -30.74 2.97 34.74
CA SER A 22 -30.09 4.28 34.63
C SER A 22 -29.93 5.02 35.98
N SER A 23 -28.85 5.79 36.11
CA SER A 23 -28.80 7.18 36.61
C SER A 23 -27.54 7.47 37.44
N ALA A 24 -26.66 8.32 36.93
CA ALA A 24 -25.82 9.20 37.76
C ALA A 24 -25.37 10.41 36.92
N GLN A 25 -26.09 11.53 37.07
CA GLN A 25 -25.62 12.85 36.66
C GLN A 25 -24.42 13.26 37.52
N GLY A 26 -23.31 13.61 36.88
CA GLY A 26 -22.10 14.08 37.54
C GLY A 26 -21.53 15.33 36.86
N LYS A 27 -22.07 16.49 37.25
CA LYS A 27 -21.42 17.81 37.38
C LYS A 27 -20.70 18.42 36.15
N ILE A 28 -21.39 19.42 35.60
CA ILE A 28 -20.87 20.54 34.82
C ILE A 28 -19.63 21.15 35.50
N GLN A 29 -18.52 21.26 34.76
CA GLN A 29 -17.51 22.28 35.01
C GLN A 29 -17.42 23.18 33.78
N LYS A 30 -17.88 24.40 34.01
CA LYS A 30 -17.84 25.56 33.13
C LYS A 30 -16.41 26.10 33.16
N PHE A 31 -15.74 26.18 32.01
CA PHE A 31 -14.55 27.02 31.85
C PHE A 31 -14.85 28.05 30.77
N ASP A 32 -15.36 29.20 31.22
CA ASP A 32 -15.40 30.45 30.44
C ASP A 32 -14.02 31.09 30.53
N GLY A 33 -13.51 31.61 29.40
CA GLY A 33 -12.27 32.40 29.41
C GLY A 33 -11.66 32.61 28.04
N SER A 34 -12.18 33.60 27.32
CA SER A 34 -11.87 34.01 25.95
C SER A 34 -10.44 34.53 25.70
N ASN A 35 -10.10 34.55 24.40
CA ASN A 35 -9.09 35.37 23.69
C ASN A 35 -7.66 34.83 23.57
N ALA A 36 -7.41 34.16 22.44
CA ALA A 36 -6.18 34.33 21.68
C ALA A 36 -6.47 34.24 20.17
N ILE A 37 -6.75 35.38 19.54
CA ILE A 37 -6.50 35.57 18.11
C ILE A 37 -5.00 35.86 17.99
N ALA A 38 -4.25 34.92 17.44
CA ALA A 38 -3.00 35.20 16.73
C ALA A 38 -2.73 33.99 15.83
N GLY A 39 -2.78 34.22 14.53
CA GLY A 39 -2.57 33.21 13.49
C GLY A 39 -1.30 32.43 13.73
N GLN A 40 -1.44 31.10 13.77
CA GLN A 40 -0.34 30.20 13.46
C GLN A 40 -0.67 29.60 12.11
N ASP A 41 -0.23 30.37 11.11
CA ASP A 41 0.00 29.95 9.75
C ASP A 41 0.43 28.49 9.68
N ALA A 42 -0.36 27.71 8.95
CA ALA A 42 0.08 26.79 7.93
C ALA A 42 1.52 26.26 8.08
N ASN A 43 1.81 25.52 9.15
CA ASN A 43 2.89 24.53 9.12
C ASN A 43 2.39 23.30 8.36
N ARG A 44 1.98 23.53 7.11
CA ARG A 44 1.97 22.51 6.07
C ARG A 44 3.43 22.15 5.94
N HIS A 45 3.83 21.04 6.57
CA HIS A 45 5.13 20.44 6.44
C HIS A 45 5.55 20.46 4.97
N GLN A 46 6.34 21.47 4.60
CA GLN A 46 7.00 21.54 3.32
C GLN A 46 8.11 20.51 3.42
N HIS A 47 7.76 19.26 3.11
CA HIS A 47 8.76 18.25 2.77
C HIS A 47 9.64 18.86 1.67
N PRO A 48 10.97 18.86 1.84
CA PRO A 48 11.88 19.45 0.86
C PRO A 48 11.56 18.92 -0.53
N VAL A 49 11.55 19.83 -1.51
CA VAL A 49 11.36 19.52 -2.93
C VAL A 49 12.51 18.63 -3.39
N GLY A 50 12.31 17.34 -3.21
CA GLY A 50 13.15 16.20 -3.54
C GLY A 50 12.22 14.98 -3.57
N SER A 51 12.56 13.98 -4.37
CA SER A 51 11.75 12.77 -4.54
C SER A 51 11.33 12.19 -3.18
N SER A 52 10.05 12.26 -2.84
CA SER A 52 9.50 11.62 -1.64
C SER A 52 9.25 10.15 -1.94
N THR A 53 9.26 9.28 -0.94
CA THR A 53 8.87 7.88 -1.13
C THR A 53 7.43 7.65 -0.71
N LEU A 54 6.89 6.50 -1.07
CA LEU A 54 5.63 6.00 -0.54
C LEU A 54 5.65 6.02 0.99
N THR A 55 4.60 6.55 1.61
CA THR A 55 4.42 6.63 3.06
C THR A 55 3.54 5.48 3.55
N PRO A 56 3.51 5.16 4.86
CA PRO A 56 2.67 4.07 5.36
C PRO A 56 1.18 4.21 5.00
N GLU A 57 0.63 5.42 5.00
CA GLU A 57 -0.75 5.71 4.62
C GLU A 57 -1.02 5.45 3.12
N ASP A 58 -0.08 5.76 2.23
CA ASP A 58 -0.18 5.36 0.82
C ASP A 58 -0.19 3.83 0.68
N GLY A 59 0.57 3.15 1.54
CA GLY A 59 0.66 1.70 1.58
C GLY A 59 -0.70 1.07 1.83
N LEU A 60 -1.52 1.70 2.66
CA LEU A 60 -2.91 1.28 2.90
C LEU A 60 -3.78 1.46 1.66
N SER A 61 -3.60 2.54 0.89
CA SER A 61 -4.30 2.72 -0.39
C SER A 61 -3.93 1.64 -1.43
N LEU A 62 -2.65 1.25 -1.49
CA LEU A 62 -2.19 0.12 -2.30
C LEU A 62 -2.83 -1.21 -1.87
N ILE A 63 -2.91 -1.47 -0.56
CA ILE A 63 -3.52 -2.68 -0.03
C ILE A 63 -5.02 -2.71 -0.31
N ALA A 64 -5.71 -1.58 -0.17
CA ALA A 64 -7.13 -1.48 -0.54
C ALA A 64 -7.34 -1.81 -2.02
N ALA A 65 -6.50 -1.29 -2.92
CA ALA A 65 -6.52 -1.63 -4.34
C ALA A 65 -6.21 -3.12 -4.60
N ALA A 66 -5.26 -3.72 -3.88
CA ALA A 66 -4.95 -5.15 -3.98
C ALA A 66 -6.14 -6.03 -3.58
N LEU A 67 -6.87 -5.64 -2.52
CA LEU A 67 -8.07 -6.33 -2.06
C LEU A 67 -9.23 -6.19 -3.06
N ASP A 68 -9.43 -5.01 -3.66
CA ASP A 68 -10.41 -4.79 -4.75
C ASP A 68 -10.13 -5.74 -5.93
N TYR A 69 -8.85 -5.90 -6.31
CA TYR A 69 -8.45 -6.86 -7.34
C TYR A 69 -8.75 -8.31 -6.97
N ARG A 70 -8.54 -8.71 -5.70
CA ARG A 70 -8.86 -10.08 -5.25
C ARG A 70 -10.35 -10.41 -5.43
N VAL A 71 -11.22 -9.42 -5.24
CA VAL A 71 -12.68 -9.60 -5.35
C VAL A 71 -13.14 -9.63 -6.80
N ASN A 72 -12.46 -8.92 -7.71
CA ASN A 72 -12.92 -8.69 -9.09
C ASN A 72 -12.22 -9.52 -10.20
N LEU A 73 -11.30 -10.44 -9.87
CA LEU A 73 -10.50 -11.11 -10.90
C LEU A 73 -11.13 -12.38 -11.51
N HIS A 74 -11.36 -12.32 -12.82
CA HIS A 74 -11.56 -13.43 -13.76
C HIS A 74 -10.37 -13.61 -14.73
N SER A 75 -9.19 -13.08 -14.42
CA SER A 75 -8.04 -13.04 -15.35
C SER A 75 -6.75 -13.59 -14.74
N ARG A 76 -6.13 -14.55 -15.45
CA ARG A 76 -4.79 -15.08 -15.18
C ARG A 76 -3.72 -14.04 -15.58
N ARG A 77 -3.51 -13.00 -14.78
CA ARG A 77 -2.33 -12.11 -14.93
C ARG A 77 -1.12 -12.74 -14.25
N ASP A 78 0.05 -12.62 -14.87
CA ASP A 78 1.31 -12.92 -14.17
C ASP A 78 1.55 -11.96 -12.99
N CYS A 79 2.49 -12.30 -12.12
CA CYS A 79 2.75 -11.54 -10.90
C CYS A 79 3.09 -10.06 -11.14
N SER A 80 3.92 -9.74 -12.15
CA SER A 80 4.28 -8.36 -12.48
C SER A 80 3.10 -7.56 -13.03
N HIS A 81 2.28 -8.16 -13.89
CA HIS A 81 1.07 -7.52 -14.42
C HIS A 81 0.03 -7.25 -13.33
N LEU A 82 -0.09 -8.14 -12.34
CA LEU A 82 -0.97 -7.91 -11.19
C LEU A 82 -0.47 -6.72 -10.36
N VAL A 83 0.82 -6.71 -10.01
CA VAL A 83 1.42 -5.63 -9.20
C VAL A 83 1.32 -4.28 -9.91
N HIS A 84 1.66 -4.23 -11.20
CA HIS A 84 1.54 -3.01 -12.00
C HIS A 84 0.13 -2.44 -11.99
N ALA A 85 -0.88 -3.29 -12.15
CA ALA A 85 -2.27 -2.88 -12.19
C ALA A 85 -2.80 -2.39 -10.84
N ILE A 86 -2.32 -2.95 -9.73
CA ILE A 86 -2.66 -2.47 -8.36
C ILE A 86 -2.06 -1.09 -8.12
N TYR A 87 -0.80 -0.89 -8.51
CA TYR A 87 -0.12 0.40 -8.41
C TYR A 87 -0.78 1.49 -9.26
N ASP A 88 -1.14 1.18 -10.51
CA ASP A 88 -1.87 2.10 -11.38
C ASP A 88 -3.23 2.49 -10.79
N ARG A 89 -3.99 1.50 -10.29
CA ARG A 89 -5.28 1.70 -9.62
C ARG A 89 -5.16 2.58 -8.37
N ALA A 90 -4.06 2.45 -7.62
CA ALA A 90 -3.78 3.26 -6.44
C ALA A 90 -3.17 4.65 -6.76
N GLY A 91 -2.94 4.98 -8.04
CA GLY A 91 -2.39 6.27 -8.47
C GLY A 91 -0.87 6.36 -8.46
N PHE A 92 -0.16 5.27 -8.18
CA PHE A 92 1.30 5.17 -8.16
C PHE A 92 1.83 4.63 -9.48
N ARG A 93 1.66 5.40 -10.56
CA ARG A 93 1.96 4.95 -11.92
C ARG A 93 3.46 4.84 -12.19
N TYR A 94 3.86 3.72 -12.79
CA TYR A 94 5.19 3.52 -13.36
C TYR A 94 5.10 2.78 -14.70
N PRO A 95 6.11 2.91 -15.60
CA PRO A 95 6.17 2.10 -16.81
C PRO A 95 6.15 0.61 -16.47
N TYR A 96 5.39 -0.19 -17.23
CA TYR A 96 5.41 -1.63 -17.02
C TYR A 96 6.82 -2.19 -17.19
N VAL A 97 7.22 -3.03 -16.24
CA VAL A 97 8.49 -3.74 -16.23
C VAL A 97 8.29 -5.16 -15.71
N SER A 98 9.13 -6.09 -16.15
CA SER A 98 9.08 -7.49 -15.72
C SER A 98 9.49 -7.66 -14.26
N SER A 99 9.10 -8.78 -13.63
CA SER A 99 9.56 -9.13 -12.28
C SER A 99 11.09 -9.28 -12.18
N TYR A 100 11.76 -9.71 -13.25
CA TYR A 100 13.23 -9.77 -13.31
C TYR A 100 13.86 -8.38 -13.33
N THR A 101 13.29 -7.45 -14.10
CA THR A 101 13.71 -6.05 -14.13
C THR A 101 13.50 -5.39 -12.76
N LEU A 102 12.36 -5.63 -12.10
CA LEU A 102 12.13 -5.18 -10.72
C LEU A 102 13.14 -5.75 -9.73
N TYR A 103 13.59 -7.00 -9.93
CA TYR A 103 14.60 -7.62 -9.07
C TYR A 103 15.96 -6.93 -9.19
N VAL A 104 16.36 -6.57 -10.42
CA VAL A 104 17.58 -5.79 -10.69
C VAL A 104 17.46 -4.38 -10.09
N GLY A 105 16.28 -3.78 -10.15
CA GLY A 105 15.96 -2.43 -9.67
C GLY A 105 15.67 -1.47 -10.82
N THR A 106 14.81 -0.48 -10.56
CA THR A 106 14.45 0.57 -11.53
C THR A 106 14.47 1.94 -10.87
N ASN A 107 14.39 3.01 -11.67
CA ASN A 107 14.46 4.38 -11.17
C ASN A 107 13.20 4.81 -10.41
N GLU A 108 12.10 4.08 -10.56
CA GLU A 108 10.82 4.35 -9.91
C GLU A 108 10.74 3.79 -8.50
N PHE A 109 11.68 2.92 -8.13
CA PHE A 109 11.67 2.25 -6.84
C PHE A 109 13.03 2.30 -6.15
N GLN A 110 13.03 2.73 -4.89
CA GLN A 110 14.20 2.73 -4.03
C GLN A 110 14.30 1.39 -3.29
N ARG A 111 15.49 0.77 -3.26
CA ARG A 111 15.73 -0.42 -2.43
C ARG A 111 15.70 -0.06 -0.95
N VAL A 112 14.97 -0.82 -0.15
CA VAL A 112 14.86 -0.61 1.31
C VAL A 112 15.25 -1.87 2.09
N ALA A 113 15.79 -1.69 3.30
CA ALA A 113 16.11 -2.80 4.19
C ALA A 113 14.89 -3.24 5.03
N ASN A 114 14.10 -2.27 5.50
CA ASN A 114 12.92 -2.51 6.33
C ASN A 114 11.66 -2.26 5.49
N ALA A 115 10.93 -3.34 5.23
CA ALA A 115 9.69 -3.29 4.46
C ALA A 115 8.57 -2.58 5.25
N GLN A 116 7.74 -1.84 4.53
CA GLN A 116 6.47 -1.31 5.02
C GLN A 116 5.31 -1.81 4.15
N PRO A 117 4.06 -1.70 4.62
CA PRO A 117 2.89 -1.96 3.78
C PRO A 117 2.96 -1.23 2.44
N GLY A 118 2.69 -1.92 1.34
CA GLY A 118 2.75 -1.36 -0.02
C GLY A 118 4.11 -1.51 -0.72
N ASP A 119 5.22 -1.75 0.00
CA ASP A 119 6.52 -2.02 -0.64
C ASP A 119 6.45 -3.28 -1.52
N LEU A 120 7.27 -3.34 -2.55
CA LEU A 120 7.47 -4.56 -3.32
C LEU A 120 8.32 -5.55 -2.53
N VAL A 121 7.97 -6.84 -2.60
CA VAL A 121 8.85 -7.96 -2.24
C VAL A 121 9.20 -8.73 -3.51
N VAL A 122 10.50 -8.91 -3.79
CA VAL A 122 10.97 -9.36 -5.10
C VAL A 122 12.01 -10.48 -4.98
N TRP A 123 11.83 -11.53 -5.78
CA TRP A 123 12.79 -12.60 -6.05
C TRP A 123 13.11 -12.66 -7.55
N PRO A 124 14.16 -13.36 -7.98
CA PRO A 124 14.36 -13.62 -9.41
C PRO A 124 13.10 -14.27 -10.02
N GLY A 125 12.46 -13.55 -10.95
CA GLY A 125 11.26 -14.02 -11.64
C GLY A 125 9.96 -13.96 -10.84
N HIS A 126 9.89 -13.28 -9.68
CA HIS A 126 8.64 -13.11 -8.94
C HIS A 126 8.59 -11.81 -8.15
N VAL A 127 7.40 -11.21 -8.08
CA VAL A 127 7.16 -9.98 -7.33
C VAL A 127 5.81 -10.06 -6.63
N GLY A 128 5.70 -9.42 -5.48
CA GLY A 128 4.44 -9.18 -4.78
C GLY A 128 4.46 -7.85 -4.05
N ILE A 129 3.36 -7.55 -3.36
CA ILE A 129 3.19 -6.34 -2.53
C ILE A 129 3.18 -6.77 -1.07
N VAL A 130 4.03 -6.19 -0.25
CA VAL A 130 4.03 -6.41 1.21
C VAL A 130 2.72 -5.90 1.77
N VAL A 131 1.99 -6.76 2.48
CA VAL A 131 0.70 -6.45 3.10
C VAL A 131 0.87 -6.22 4.59
N ASN A 132 1.58 -7.13 5.26
CA ASN A 132 1.87 -7.01 6.68
C ASN A 132 3.33 -7.42 6.94
N PRO A 133 4.26 -6.46 7.11
CA PRO A 133 5.66 -6.77 7.33
C PRO A 133 5.92 -7.48 8.67
N ALA A 134 5.06 -7.29 9.69
CA ALA A 134 5.22 -7.97 10.98
C ALA A 134 4.86 -9.46 10.92
N GLN A 135 3.93 -9.83 10.03
CA GLN A 135 3.56 -11.23 9.75
C GLN A 135 4.26 -11.81 8.53
N HIS A 136 5.15 -11.02 7.93
CA HIS A 136 5.88 -11.38 6.72
C HIS A 136 4.96 -11.70 5.53
N ALA A 137 3.78 -11.09 5.49
CA ALA A 137 2.73 -11.40 4.54
C ALA A 137 2.81 -10.50 3.30
N PHE A 138 2.60 -11.08 2.12
CA PHE A 138 2.56 -10.37 0.85
C PHE A 138 1.45 -10.88 -0.06
N PHE A 139 0.98 -10.04 -0.98
CA PHE A 139 0.00 -10.35 -2.01
C PHE A 139 0.67 -10.51 -3.38
N SER A 140 0.34 -11.57 -4.11
CA SER A 140 0.81 -11.79 -5.49
C SER A 140 -0.06 -12.81 -6.24
N THR A 141 0.25 -13.05 -7.52
CA THR A 141 -0.22 -14.22 -8.27
C THR A 141 0.55 -15.46 -7.82
N LEU A 142 -0.11 -16.32 -7.04
CA LEU A 142 0.41 -17.62 -6.60
C LEU A 142 0.02 -18.72 -7.60
N ARG A 143 0.49 -19.96 -7.36
CA ARG A 143 0.08 -21.13 -8.18
C ARG A 143 -1.43 -21.34 -8.19
N SER A 144 -2.11 -21.03 -7.09
CA SER A 144 -3.57 -21.10 -6.92
C SER A 144 -4.31 -19.87 -7.45
N GLY A 145 -3.60 -18.90 -8.04
CA GLY A 145 -4.13 -17.59 -8.42
C GLY A 145 -3.73 -16.47 -7.44
N PRO A 146 -4.30 -15.27 -7.60
CA PRO A 146 -4.05 -14.12 -6.72
C PRO A 146 -4.35 -14.44 -5.25
N GLY A 147 -3.41 -14.16 -4.35
CA GLY A 147 -3.55 -14.53 -2.94
C GLY A 147 -2.45 -13.98 -2.05
N ILE A 148 -2.59 -14.26 -0.76
CA ILE A 148 -1.62 -13.92 0.29
C ILE A 148 -0.77 -15.15 0.59
N ASP A 149 0.54 -14.96 0.76
CA ASP A 149 1.47 -15.93 1.32
C ASP A 149 2.48 -15.22 2.23
N THR A 150 3.36 -15.96 2.90
CA THR A 150 4.42 -15.38 3.72
C THR A 150 5.78 -15.53 3.07
N TYR A 151 6.59 -14.47 3.03
CA TYR A 151 7.91 -14.52 2.38
C TYR A 151 8.94 -15.38 3.14
N ASP A 152 8.55 -15.93 4.29
CA ASP A 152 9.31 -16.89 5.08
C ASP A 152 8.94 -18.36 4.81
N ALA A 153 7.92 -18.62 3.99
CA ALA A 153 7.51 -19.98 3.69
C ALA A 153 8.66 -20.74 2.99
N PRO A 154 8.78 -22.07 3.17
CA PRO A 154 9.90 -22.85 2.63
C PRO A 154 10.11 -22.68 1.12
N TYR A 155 9.01 -22.51 0.36
CA TYR A 155 9.08 -22.25 -1.07
C TYR A 155 9.84 -20.95 -1.40
N TRP A 156 9.55 -19.87 -0.68
CA TRP A 156 10.16 -18.55 -0.90
C TRP A 156 11.61 -18.49 -0.43
N LYS A 157 11.93 -19.14 0.70
CA LYS A 157 13.32 -19.27 1.18
C LYS A 157 14.21 -19.99 0.17
N ARG A 158 13.70 -21.03 -0.50
CA ARG A 158 14.43 -21.73 -1.57
C ARG A 158 14.64 -20.87 -2.83
N ARG A 159 13.86 -19.81 -3.02
CA ARG A 159 14.02 -18.85 -4.13
C ARG A 159 15.10 -17.81 -3.85
N GLY A 160 15.67 -17.80 -2.64
CA GLY A 160 16.70 -16.88 -2.19
C GLY A 160 16.15 -15.76 -1.31
N GLN A 161 17.03 -14.84 -0.92
CA GLN A 161 16.65 -13.70 -0.09
C GLN A 161 15.79 -12.71 -0.91
N PRO A 162 14.60 -12.33 -0.40
CA PRO A 162 13.81 -11.29 -1.04
C PRO A 162 14.54 -9.94 -1.00
N ARG A 163 14.29 -9.11 -2.01
CA ARG A 163 14.63 -7.68 -2.00
C ARG A 163 13.36 -6.87 -1.80
N PHE A 164 13.44 -5.81 -1.02
CA PHE A 164 12.34 -4.89 -0.80
C PHE A 164 12.57 -3.58 -1.53
N TYR A 165 11.52 -3.06 -2.16
CA TYR A 165 11.59 -1.82 -2.91
C TYR A 165 10.38 -0.93 -2.65
N ARG A 166 10.64 0.35 -2.46
CA ARG A 166 9.64 1.37 -2.14
C ARG A 166 9.49 2.33 -3.28
N TYR A 167 8.25 2.60 -3.67
CA TYR A 167 7.96 3.52 -4.76
C TYR A 167 8.41 4.94 -4.45
N ILE A 168 8.95 5.61 -5.46
CA ILE A 168 9.41 6.99 -5.40
C ILE A 168 8.34 7.91 -6.00
N LYS A 169 7.69 8.70 -5.14
CA LYS A 169 6.84 9.82 -5.54
C LYS A 169 7.71 10.94 -6.11
N ARG A 170 7.67 11.08 -7.43
CA ARG A 170 8.17 12.30 -8.07
C ARG A 170 7.15 13.41 -7.81
N GLY A 171 7.58 14.50 -7.17
CA GLY A 171 6.81 15.74 -7.16
C GLY A 171 6.58 16.23 -8.59
N PRO A 172 5.62 17.15 -8.83
CA PRO A 172 5.47 17.77 -10.13
C PRO A 172 6.84 18.28 -10.57
N ALA A 173 7.27 17.88 -11.78
CA ALA A 173 8.47 18.45 -12.37
C ALA A 173 8.30 19.96 -12.31
N ARG A 174 9.25 20.65 -11.66
CA ARG A 174 9.31 22.11 -11.80
C ARG A 174 9.44 22.35 -13.29
N ASP A 175 8.41 22.93 -13.91
CA ASP A 175 8.51 23.44 -15.26
C ASP A 175 9.82 24.22 -15.34
N ALA A 176 10.74 23.74 -16.17
CA ALA A 176 11.92 24.50 -16.50
C ALA A 176 11.40 25.85 -17.03
N PRO A 177 11.83 27.00 -16.49
CA PRO A 177 11.38 28.27 -17.00
C PRO A 177 11.71 28.29 -18.49
N ASN A 178 10.65 28.37 -19.29
CA ASN A 178 10.66 28.48 -20.73
C ASN A 178 11.66 29.57 -21.11
N ARG A 179 12.88 29.18 -21.52
CA ARG A 179 13.88 30.12 -22.01
C ARG A 179 13.40 30.51 -23.40
N LEU A 180 12.60 31.57 -23.46
CA LEU A 180 12.21 32.23 -24.71
C LEU A 180 13.47 32.41 -25.58
N PRO A 181 13.42 32.07 -26.88
CA PRO A 181 14.53 32.36 -27.77
C PRO A 181 14.69 33.88 -27.84
N LEU A 182 15.85 34.38 -27.43
CA LEU A 182 16.26 35.76 -27.66
C LEU A 182 16.30 35.98 -29.18
N THR A 183 15.30 36.67 -29.71
CA THR A 183 15.31 37.17 -31.09
C THR A 183 16.37 38.26 -31.19
N HIS A 184 17.47 37.94 -31.85
CA HIS A 184 18.52 38.88 -32.17
C HIS A 184 18.08 39.74 -33.37
N HIS A 185 17.48 40.90 -33.11
CA HIS A 185 17.30 41.93 -34.14
C HIS A 185 18.64 42.63 -34.38
N GLY A 186 19.32 42.23 -35.45
CA GLY A 186 20.40 43.01 -36.06
C GLY A 186 19.81 44.07 -37.00
N LYS A 187 20.31 45.30 -36.84
CA LYS A 187 20.10 46.44 -37.74
C LYS A 187 20.71 46.22 -39.11
#